data_AF-A0A3Q0CDL2-F1
#
_entry.id   AF-A0A3Q0CDL2-F1
#
_cell.length_a   1.000
_cell.length_b   1.000
_cell.length_c   1.000
_cell.angle_alpha   90.00
_cell.angle_beta   90.00
_cell.angle_gamma   90.00
#
_symmetry.space_group_name_H-M   'P 1'
#
loop_
_entity.id
_entity.type
_entity.pdbx_description
1 polymer ?
#
loop_
_entity_poly.entity_id
_entity_poly.type
_entity_poly.pdbx_seq_one_letter_code
_entity_poly.pdbx_strand_id
1 'polypeptide(L)'
;MASAMEQQGEKPAAGAEDCGEVRDEPQAAGESIEDRIRLLLRLRAQTKQQLLEYKSMIDASEEKTPEQIMQEKQIEVKIEDLENEIEDVKSSFEVKSLALNRMKLSAALTNNIEKMGTESSVLTDDMKHIIKLHKLIMKSQEESSELEEKLLGIRKKRLQLKQTSRSKLLEIQTEKSKQKKDLDNMENSEVIKTMQKKLQMEIKITTVIQHVFQGLILGSKTNWAEDSALREIVLQLEKDLTTI
;
A
#
# COMPACT_ATOMS: atom_id res chain seq x y z
N MET A 1 32.32 -9.50 62.38
CA MET A 1 33.20 -9.99 61.29
C MET A 1 33.18 -8.87 60.26
N ALA A 2 34.18 -7.97 60.19
CA ALA A 2 35.59 -8.20 59.81
C ALA A 2 35.70 -8.70 58.35
N SER A 3 36.52 -8.13 57.46
CA SER A 3 37.64 -7.18 57.66
C SER A 3 37.77 -6.15 56.52
N ALA A 4 38.51 -5.07 56.79
CA ALA A 4 39.05 -4.14 55.79
C ALA A 4 40.58 -4.34 55.62
N MET A 5 41.13 -3.81 54.52
CA MET A 5 42.54 -3.45 54.23
C MET A 5 42.50 -2.76 52.84
N GLU A 6 42.69 -1.44 52.68
CA GLU A 6 43.88 -0.57 52.86
C GLU A 6 45.03 -0.86 51.88
N GLN A 7 45.28 0.06 50.92
CA GLN A 7 46.35 1.10 50.88
C GLN A 7 47.72 0.53 50.38
N GLN A 8 48.66 1.21 49.69
CA GLN A 8 48.92 2.59 49.19
C GLN A 8 49.64 2.44 47.80
N GLY A 9 50.02 3.45 47.00
CA GLY A 9 49.88 4.92 47.07
C GLY A 9 51.23 5.67 47.01
N GLU A 10 51.63 6.26 45.86
CA GLU A 10 52.91 7.01 45.72
C GLU A 10 52.80 8.37 45.00
N LYS A 11 53.68 9.31 45.39
CA LYS A 11 53.80 10.71 44.94
C LYS A 11 55.30 11.06 44.99
N PRO A 12 55.77 12.08 44.27
CA PRO A 12 56.62 13.04 44.99
C PRO A 12 56.33 14.52 44.68
N ALA A 13 56.81 15.36 45.60
CA ALA A 13 57.01 16.80 45.45
C ALA A 13 58.39 17.05 44.78
N ALA A 14 58.95 18.26 44.61
CA ALA A 14 58.68 19.56 45.22
C ALA A 14 59.23 20.71 44.35
N GLY A 15 58.92 21.95 44.73
CA GLY A 15 59.54 23.17 44.24
C GLY A 15 58.98 24.37 45.00
N ALA A 16 59.76 24.94 45.90
CA ALA A 16 59.37 26.07 46.74
C ALA A 16 60.56 27.02 46.93
N GLU A 17 60.33 28.33 46.73
CA GLU A 17 61.14 29.53 47.02
C GLU A 17 60.52 30.66 46.16
N ASP A 18 60.54 31.97 46.49
CA ASP A 18 60.61 32.69 47.76
C ASP A 18 60.15 34.16 47.53
N CYS A 19 59.82 34.89 48.61
CA CYS A 19 59.74 36.36 48.79
C CYS A 19 59.32 37.32 47.64
N GLY A 20 58.28 38.13 47.95
CA GLY A 20 58.51 39.60 47.98
C GLY A 20 57.59 40.54 47.17
N GLU A 21 56.91 41.43 47.90
CA GLU A 21 56.66 42.86 47.55
C GLU A 21 55.58 43.25 46.50
N VAL A 22 54.32 43.34 46.99
CA VAL A 22 53.49 44.57 47.10
C VAL A 22 53.21 45.48 45.86
N ARG A 23 51.92 45.90 45.75
CA ARG A 23 51.26 46.86 44.82
C ARG A 23 50.94 46.35 43.41
N ASP A 24 49.83 46.74 42.77
CA ASP A 24 48.69 47.61 43.16
C ASP A 24 47.39 47.00 42.62
N GLU A 25 46.22 47.33 43.22
CA GLU A 25 44.94 47.18 42.51
C GLU A 25 44.87 48.17 41.34
N PRO A 26 44.31 47.75 40.20
CA PRO A 26 43.40 48.64 39.49
C PRO A 26 42.06 47.97 39.21
N GLN A 27 41.08 48.37 40.03
CA GLN A 27 39.78 48.89 39.61
C GLN A 27 38.88 48.03 38.72
N ALA A 28 37.70 47.75 39.27
CA ALA A 28 36.54 47.28 38.51
C ALA A 28 36.19 48.23 37.34
N ALA A 29 36.42 47.79 36.11
CA ALA A 29 35.73 48.30 34.93
C ALA A 29 34.34 47.67 34.91
N GLY A 30 33.31 48.44 35.26
CA GLY A 30 31.94 47.93 35.36
C GLY A 30 31.41 47.45 34.01
N GLU A 31 30.99 46.19 33.92
CA GLU A 31 30.14 45.72 32.83
C GLU A 31 28.88 46.60 32.79
N SER A 32 28.69 47.33 31.69
CA SER A 32 27.48 48.12 31.51
C SER A 32 26.27 47.22 31.63
N ILE A 33 25.19 47.72 32.23
CA ILE A 33 23.90 47.02 32.28
C ILE A 33 23.47 46.60 30.87
N GLU A 34 23.82 47.40 29.86
CA GLU A 34 23.61 47.13 28.44
C GLU A 34 24.36 45.88 27.93
N ASP A 35 25.59 45.65 28.37
CA ASP A 35 26.38 44.47 27.98
C ASP A 35 25.85 43.20 28.64
N ARG A 36 25.39 43.30 29.89
CA ARG A 36 24.67 42.22 30.57
C ARG A 36 23.33 41.91 29.88
N ILE A 37 22.62 42.93 29.39
CA ILE A 37 21.41 42.76 28.56
C ILE A 37 21.75 42.11 27.21
N ARG A 38 22.82 42.55 26.52
CA ARG A 38 23.28 41.93 25.26
C ARG A 38 23.64 40.45 25.45
N LEU A 39 24.30 40.10 26.56
CA LEU A 39 24.62 38.72 26.92
C LEU A 39 23.34 37.90 27.15
N LEU A 40 22.38 38.41 27.93
CA LEU A 40 21.09 37.74 28.16
C LEU A 40 20.28 37.55 26.87
N LEU A 41 20.28 38.52 25.96
CA LEU A 41 19.62 38.40 24.65
C LEU A 41 20.30 37.34 23.75
N ARG A 42 21.64 37.27 23.77
CA ARG A 42 22.41 36.24 23.07
C ARG A 42 22.12 34.83 23.62
N LEU A 43 22.13 34.69 24.95
CA LEU A 43 21.80 33.43 25.62
C LEU A 43 20.35 33.00 25.30
N ARG A 44 19.38 33.92 25.36
CA ARG A 44 17.98 33.64 24.96
C ARG A 44 17.89 33.14 23.52
N ALA A 45 18.64 33.74 22.60
CA ALA A 45 18.67 33.31 21.19
C ALA A 45 19.29 31.92 21.04
N GLN A 46 20.40 31.63 21.73
CA GLN A 46 21.04 30.31 21.74
C GLN A 46 20.13 29.23 22.34
N THR A 47 19.51 29.47 23.50
CA THR A 47 18.58 28.52 24.11
C THR A 47 17.36 28.28 23.22
N LYS A 48 16.82 29.32 22.56
CA LYS A 48 15.73 29.15 21.59
C LYS A 48 16.16 28.29 20.40
N GLN A 49 17.36 28.49 19.87
CA GLN A 49 17.91 27.71 18.77
C GLN A 49 18.11 26.25 19.18
N GLN A 50 18.75 25.99 20.33
CA GLN A 50 18.93 24.64 20.87
C GLN A 50 17.60 23.92 21.10
N LEU A 51 16.58 24.60 21.65
CA LEU A 51 15.26 24.01 21.86
C LEU A 51 14.59 23.64 20.52
N LEU A 52 14.77 24.45 19.48
CA LEU A 52 14.27 24.16 18.13
C LEU A 52 15.03 23.01 17.47
N GLU A 53 16.35 22.92 17.67
CA GLU A 53 17.19 21.79 17.22
C GLU A 53 16.81 20.48 17.94
N TYR A 54 16.66 20.50 19.27
CA TYR A 54 16.17 19.34 20.02
C TYR A 54 14.76 18.94 19.60
N LYS A 55 13.85 19.91 19.37
CA LYS A 55 12.52 19.60 18.83
C LYS A 55 12.63 18.95 17.45
N SER A 56 13.42 19.50 16.54
CA SER A 56 13.65 18.93 15.20
C SER A 56 14.24 17.51 15.26
N MET A 57 15.16 17.26 16.20
CA MET A 57 15.69 15.92 16.46
C MET A 57 14.63 14.97 17.03
N ILE A 58 13.76 15.44 17.95
CA ILE A 58 12.67 14.65 18.50
C ILE A 58 11.67 14.31 17.39
N ASP A 59 11.16 15.31 16.67
CA ASP A 59 10.21 15.16 15.55
C ASP A 59 10.77 14.26 14.43
N ALA A 60 12.10 14.24 14.21
CA ALA A 60 12.77 13.34 13.26
C ALA A 60 13.12 11.95 13.84
N SER A 61 13.20 11.81 15.17
CA SER A 61 13.39 10.53 15.88
C SER A 61 12.06 9.84 16.20
N GLU A 62 10.94 10.56 16.15
CA GLU A 62 9.60 10.01 15.91
C GLU A 62 9.50 9.50 14.46
N GLU A 63 10.36 8.53 14.12
CA GLU A 63 10.06 7.58 13.06
C GLU A 63 8.84 6.79 13.55
N LYS A 64 7.65 7.32 13.24
CA LYS A 64 6.35 6.74 13.63
C LYS A 64 6.39 5.25 13.34
N THR A 65 6.29 4.43 14.38
CA THR A 65 6.37 2.97 14.19
C THR A 65 5.28 2.50 13.22
N PRO A 66 5.49 1.42 12.45
CA PRO A 66 4.50 0.94 11.48
C PRO A 66 3.11 0.75 12.09
N GLU A 67 3.04 0.31 13.35
CA GLU A 67 1.83 0.21 14.16
C GLU A 67 1.15 1.56 14.41
N GLN A 68 1.94 2.61 14.68
CA GLN A 68 1.47 3.96 14.96
C GLN A 68 0.97 4.65 13.68
N ILE A 69 1.67 4.48 12.55
CA ILE A 69 1.19 4.89 11.21
C ILE A 69 -0.10 4.15 10.84
N MET A 70 -0.21 2.86 11.18
CA MET A 70 -1.42 2.06 10.94
C MET A 70 -2.59 2.52 11.81
N GLN A 71 -2.35 2.88 13.08
CA GLN A 71 -3.38 3.46 13.96
C GLN A 71 -3.82 4.85 13.48
N GLU A 72 -2.86 5.71 13.09
CA GLU A 72 -3.15 7.05 12.55
C GLU A 72 -4.01 6.95 11.29
N LYS A 73 -3.69 6.05 10.35
CA LYS A 73 -4.54 5.78 9.18
C LYS A 73 -5.92 5.23 9.52
N GLN A 74 -6.03 4.40 10.57
CA GLN A 74 -7.35 3.93 11.04
C GLN A 74 -8.17 5.04 11.71
N ILE A 75 -7.52 6.05 12.30
CA ILE A 75 -8.17 7.24 12.85
C ILE A 75 -8.58 8.17 11.71
N GLU A 76 -7.71 8.40 10.73
CA GLU A 76 -7.94 9.23 9.55
C GLU A 76 -9.14 8.72 8.73
N VAL A 77 -9.21 7.41 8.44
CA VAL A 77 -10.38 6.79 7.79
C VAL A 77 -11.66 6.96 8.60
N LYS A 78 -11.60 6.85 9.94
CA LYS A 78 -12.78 7.07 10.81
C LYS A 78 -13.21 8.54 10.85
N ILE A 79 -12.27 9.48 10.73
CA ILE A 79 -12.59 10.90 10.62
C ILE A 79 -13.27 11.15 9.27
N GLU A 80 -12.72 10.65 8.17
CA GLU A 80 -13.33 10.74 6.84
C GLU A 80 -14.75 10.12 6.81
N ASP A 81 -14.95 8.93 7.41
CA ASP A 81 -16.28 8.30 7.53
C ASP A 81 -17.27 9.19 8.32
N LEU A 82 -16.84 9.79 9.44
CA LEU A 82 -17.67 10.68 10.27
C LEU A 82 -17.96 12.03 9.61
N GLU A 83 -17.00 12.61 8.90
CA GLU A 83 -17.19 13.86 8.14
C GLU A 83 -18.21 13.66 7.00
N ASN A 84 -18.14 12.53 6.29
CA ASN A 84 -19.13 12.14 5.30
C ASN A 84 -20.52 11.95 5.92
N GLU A 85 -20.64 11.27 7.08
CA GLU A 85 -21.92 11.12 7.78
C GLU A 85 -22.52 12.48 8.20
N ILE A 86 -21.69 13.41 8.69
CA ILE A 86 -22.11 14.77 9.06
C ILE A 86 -22.66 15.54 7.85
N GLU A 87 -21.96 15.50 6.71
CA GLU A 87 -22.38 16.23 5.51
C GLU A 87 -23.63 15.61 4.85
N ASP A 88 -23.80 14.29 4.90
CA ASP A 88 -25.02 13.58 4.49
C ASP A 88 -26.22 14.00 5.37
N VAL A 89 -26.06 13.97 6.71
CA VAL A 89 -27.11 14.35 7.66
C VAL A 89 -27.51 15.82 7.47
N LYS A 90 -26.52 16.71 7.32
CA LYS A 90 -26.69 18.14 7.05
C LYS A 90 -27.43 18.39 5.73
N SER A 91 -27.02 17.75 4.64
CA SER A 91 -27.68 17.83 3.34
C SER A 91 -29.14 17.38 3.42
N SER A 92 -29.41 16.26 4.12
CA SER A 92 -30.79 15.79 4.35
C SER A 92 -31.61 16.78 5.20
N PHE A 93 -31.00 17.42 6.20
CA PHE A 93 -31.65 18.43 7.04
C PHE A 93 -32.01 19.68 6.24
N GLU A 94 -31.09 20.21 5.42
CA GLU A 94 -31.32 21.38 4.57
C GLU A 94 -32.47 21.14 3.58
N VAL A 95 -32.48 20.00 2.90
CA VAL A 95 -33.57 19.61 1.98
C VAL A 95 -34.91 19.49 2.71
N LYS A 96 -34.96 18.82 3.86
CA LYS A 96 -36.19 18.68 4.68
C LYS A 96 -36.67 20.02 5.22
N SER A 97 -35.77 20.89 5.66
CA SER A 97 -36.06 22.24 6.13
C SER A 97 -36.63 23.11 5.00
N LEU A 98 -36.04 23.06 3.80
CA LEU A 98 -36.55 23.76 2.62
C LEU A 98 -37.96 23.28 2.23
N ALA A 99 -38.19 21.97 2.22
CA ALA A 99 -39.51 21.39 1.95
C ALA A 99 -40.56 21.86 2.98
N LEU A 100 -40.22 21.82 4.28
CA LEU A 100 -41.09 22.29 5.35
C LEU A 100 -41.40 23.78 5.23
N ASN A 101 -40.42 24.62 4.90
CA ASN A 101 -40.60 26.06 4.75
C ASN A 101 -41.46 26.40 3.52
N ARG A 102 -41.28 25.70 2.40
CA ARG A 102 -42.19 25.78 1.23
C ARG A 102 -43.62 25.40 1.61
N MET A 103 -43.80 24.33 2.38
CA MET A 103 -45.12 23.87 2.81
C MET A 103 -45.80 24.87 3.77
N LYS A 104 -45.06 25.43 4.73
CA LYS A 104 -45.53 26.51 5.62
C LYS A 104 -45.94 27.76 4.86
N LEU A 105 -45.12 28.20 3.89
CA LEU A 105 -45.42 29.35 3.05
C LEU A 105 -46.69 29.13 2.22
N SER A 106 -46.81 27.97 1.57
CA SER A 106 -48.02 27.61 0.82
C SER A 106 -49.27 27.60 1.70
N ALA A 107 -49.20 27.01 2.89
CA ALA A 107 -50.33 27.00 3.84
C ALA A 107 -50.70 28.41 4.34
N ALA A 108 -49.72 29.25 4.65
CA ALA A 108 -49.95 30.63 5.06
C ALA A 108 -50.57 31.49 3.95
N LEU A 109 -50.13 31.30 2.70
CA LEU A 109 -50.71 31.98 1.53
C LEU A 109 -52.14 31.53 1.25
N THR A 110 -52.43 30.22 1.30
CA THR A 110 -53.80 29.69 1.16
C THR A 110 -54.74 30.30 2.20
N ASN A 111 -54.34 30.28 3.48
CA ASN A 111 -55.11 30.88 4.58
C ASN A 111 -55.32 32.40 4.44
N ASN A 112 -54.45 33.11 3.71
CA ASN A 112 -54.63 34.55 3.45
C ASN A 112 -55.61 34.79 2.29
N ILE A 113 -55.54 33.98 1.23
CA ILE A 113 -56.46 34.08 0.09
C ILE A 113 -57.89 33.74 0.50
N GLU A 114 -58.09 32.70 1.31
CA GLU A 114 -59.41 32.35 1.86
C GLU A 114 -60.07 33.50 2.66
N LYS A 115 -59.26 34.39 3.26
CA LYS A 115 -59.73 35.56 4.00
C LYS A 115 -60.05 36.78 3.12
N MET A 116 -59.59 36.83 1.87
CA MET A 116 -59.77 38.00 1.00
C MET A 116 -61.11 38.01 0.23
N GLY A 117 -61.86 36.92 0.25
CA GLY A 117 -63.21 36.88 -0.33
C GLY A 117 -63.25 36.85 -1.88
N THR A 118 -64.46 36.91 -2.42
CA THR A 118 -64.82 36.52 -3.80
C THR A 118 -64.17 37.32 -4.93
N GLU A 119 -63.55 38.48 -4.66
CA GLU A 119 -62.84 39.25 -5.69
C GLU A 119 -61.49 38.64 -6.09
N SER A 120 -60.98 37.68 -5.31
CA SER A 120 -59.67 37.03 -5.55
C SER A 120 -59.74 35.70 -6.33
N SER A 121 -60.80 35.47 -7.13
CA SER A 121 -61.02 34.17 -7.80
C SER A 121 -59.88 33.77 -8.73
N VAL A 122 -59.37 34.69 -9.55
CA VAL A 122 -58.24 34.47 -10.47
C VAL A 122 -56.97 34.09 -9.70
N LEU A 123 -56.63 34.86 -8.65
CA LEU A 123 -55.48 34.57 -7.78
C LEU A 123 -55.62 33.20 -7.08
N THR A 124 -56.86 32.82 -6.74
CA THR A 124 -57.15 31.52 -6.12
C THR A 124 -56.92 30.37 -7.10
N ASP A 125 -57.35 30.50 -8.36
CA ASP A 125 -57.13 29.48 -9.40
C ASP A 125 -55.66 29.41 -9.84
N ASP A 126 -54.98 30.54 -9.97
CA ASP A 126 -53.52 30.60 -10.20
C ASP A 126 -52.77 29.88 -9.08
N MET A 127 -53.12 30.13 -7.82
CA MET A 127 -52.51 29.47 -6.68
C MET A 127 -52.79 27.96 -6.65
N LYS A 128 -53.99 27.55 -7.04
CA LYS A 128 -54.39 26.14 -7.23
C LYS A 128 -53.57 25.47 -8.33
N HIS A 129 -53.22 26.21 -9.38
CA HIS A 129 -52.31 25.76 -10.44
C HIS A 129 -50.86 25.66 -9.95
N ILE A 130 -50.36 26.66 -9.22
CA ILE A 130 -49.03 26.64 -8.59
C ILE A 130 -48.87 25.43 -7.66
N ILE A 131 -49.86 25.11 -6.82
CA ILE A 131 -49.83 23.94 -5.94
C ILE A 131 -49.80 22.63 -6.74
N LYS A 132 -50.56 22.52 -7.83
CA LYS A 132 -50.50 21.35 -8.74
C LYS A 132 -49.12 21.21 -9.38
N LEU A 133 -48.53 22.30 -9.87
CA LEU A 133 -47.17 22.31 -10.43
C LEU A 133 -46.13 21.91 -9.38
N HIS A 134 -46.20 22.46 -8.16
CA HIS A 134 -45.28 22.11 -7.08
C HIS A 134 -45.35 20.61 -6.73
N LYS A 135 -46.54 20.02 -6.76
CA LYS A 135 -46.74 18.57 -6.56
C LYS A 135 -46.12 17.73 -7.68
N LEU A 136 -46.24 18.18 -8.93
CA LEU A 136 -45.58 17.52 -10.08
C LEU A 136 -44.06 17.64 -10.02
N ILE A 137 -43.54 18.82 -9.65
CA ILE A 137 -42.10 19.07 -9.45
C ILE A 137 -41.56 18.15 -8.34
N MET A 138 -42.24 18.06 -7.19
CA MET A 138 -41.84 17.15 -6.11
C MET A 138 -41.77 15.69 -6.56
N LYS A 139 -42.77 15.21 -7.32
CA LYS A 139 -42.77 13.84 -7.85
C LYS A 139 -41.61 13.60 -8.82
N SER A 140 -41.33 14.56 -9.70
CA SER A 140 -40.19 14.47 -10.63
C SER A 140 -38.84 14.50 -9.89
N GLN A 141 -38.73 15.25 -8.80
CA GLN A 141 -37.54 15.26 -7.94
C GLN A 141 -37.35 13.92 -7.21
N GLU A 142 -38.42 13.34 -6.66
CA GLU A 142 -38.43 12.02 -6.03
C GLU A 142 -38.00 10.91 -7.01
N GLU A 143 -38.57 10.88 -8.22
CA GLU A 143 -38.20 9.96 -9.30
C GLU A 143 -36.72 10.13 -9.72
N SER A 144 -36.20 11.35 -9.70
CA SER A 144 -34.80 11.65 -10.01
C SER A 144 -33.86 11.12 -8.92
N SER A 145 -34.18 11.35 -7.65
CA SER A 145 -33.40 10.83 -6.52
C SER A 145 -33.38 9.30 -6.47
N GLU A 146 -34.51 8.63 -6.76
CA GLU A 146 -34.57 7.17 -6.84
C GLU A 146 -33.67 6.62 -7.98
N LEU A 147 -33.60 7.33 -9.10
CA LEU A 147 -32.72 6.97 -10.22
C LEU A 147 -31.23 7.20 -9.90
N GLU A 148 -30.91 8.30 -9.20
CA GLU A 148 -29.55 8.58 -8.72
C GLU A 148 -29.07 7.54 -7.71
N GLU A 149 -29.92 7.10 -6.77
CA GLU A 149 -29.60 6.03 -5.82
C GLU A 149 -29.30 4.71 -6.54
N LYS A 150 -30.15 4.31 -7.51
CA LYS A 150 -29.92 3.13 -8.36
C LYS A 150 -28.59 3.24 -9.12
N LEU A 151 -28.26 4.42 -9.63
CA LEU A 151 -27.02 4.69 -10.36
C LEU A 151 -25.79 4.62 -9.43
N LEU A 152 -25.89 5.13 -8.20
CA LEU A 152 -24.86 5.03 -7.16
C LEU A 152 -24.63 3.56 -6.76
N GLY A 153 -25.71 2.79 -6.58
CA GLY A 153 -25.65 1.33 -6.37
C GLY A 153 -24.94 0.58 -7.51
N ILE A 154 -25.16 0.96 -8.77
CA ILE A 154 -24.43 0.41 -9.93
C ILE A 154 -22.95 0.81 -9.89
N ARG A 155 -22.62 2.06 -9.54
CA ARG A 155 -21.23 2.52 -9.38
C ARG A 155 -20.50 1.72 -8.29
N LYS A 156 -21.13 1.48 -7.13
CA LYS A 156 -20.59 0.67 -6.02
C LYS A 156 -20.31 -0.78 -6.45
N LYS A 157 -21.27 -1.44 -7.12
CA LYS A 157 -21.10 -2.78 -7.68
C LYS A 157 -19.96 -2.84 -8.71
N ARG A 158 -19.85 -1.85 -9.59
CA ARG A 158 -18.77 -1.74 -10.59
C ARG A 158 -17.39 -1.58 -9.93
N LEU A 159 -17.29 -0.80 -8.85
CA LEU A 159 -16.04 -0.63 -8.10
C LEU A 159 -15.61 -1.94 -7.43
N GLN A 160 -16.53 -2.64 -6.75
CA GLN A 160 -16.26 -3.95 -6.15
C GLN A 160 -15.80 -4.98 -7.19
N LEU A 161 -16.44 -5.01 -8.37
CA LEU A 161 -16.01 -5.89 -9.48
C LEU A 161 -14.61 -5.54 -10.01
N LYS A 162 -14.27 -4.24 -10.08
CA LYS A 162 -12.92 -3.80 -10.49
C LYS A 162 -11.86 -4.20 -9.46
N GLN A 163 -12.18 -4.12 -8.16
CA GLN A 163 -11.29 -4.53 -7.07
C GLN A 163 -11.06 -6.05 -7.04
N THR A 164 -12.13 -6.84 -7.14
CA THR A 164 -12.01 -8.32 -7.16
C THR A 164 -11.30 -8.82 -8.42
N SER A 165 -11.56 -8.21 -9.59
CA SER A 165 -10.83 -8.47 -10.83
C SER A 165 -9.32 -8.18 -10.68
N ARG A 166 -8.96 -7.02 -10.10
CA ARG A 166 -7.55 -6.67 -9.83
C ARG A 166 -6.89 -7.67 -8.87
N SER A 167 -7.60 -8.13 -7.83
CA SER A 167 -7.09 -9.13 -6.89
C SER A 167 -6.79 -10.47 -7.59
N LYS A 168 -7.75 -10.99 -8.37
CA LYS A 168 -7.56 -12.23 -9.13
C LYS A 168 -6.45 -12.13 -10.18
N LEU A 169 -6.26 -10.97 -10.80
CA LEU A 169 -5.18 -10.76 -11.76
C LEU A 169 -3.80 -10.81 -11.08
N LEU A 170 -3.67 -10.27 -9.86
CA LEU A 170 -2.46 -10.40 -9.06
C LEU A 170 -2.22 -11.86 -8.64
N GLU A 171 -3.25 -12.58 -8.20
CA GLU A 171 -3.19 -14.00 -7.85
C GLU A 171 -2.69 -14.85 -9.04
N ILE A 172 -3.28 -14.67 -10.22
CA ILE A 172 -2.85 -15.32 -11.48
C ILE A 172 -1.39 -14.99 -11.80
N GLN A 173 -0.96 -13.73 -11.63
CA GLN A 173 0.42 -13.33 -11.86
C GLN A 173 1.37 -14.02 -10.87
N THR A 174 1.02 -14.11 -9.59
CA THR A 174 1.84 -14.80 -8.58
C THR A 174 1.94 -16.31 -8.82
N GLU A 175 0.83 -16.98 -9.16
CA GLU A 175 0.85 -18.41 -9.43
C GLU A 175 1.60 -18.72 -10.74
N LYS A 176 1.48 -17.87 -11.78
CA LYS A 176 2.31 -17.97 -13.00
C LYS A 176 3.81 -17.82 -12.68
N SER A 177 4.18 -16.88 -11.81
CA SER A 177 5.57 -16.70 -11.37
C SER A 177 6.08 -17.90 -10.56
N LYS A 178 5.22 -18.54 -9.77
CA LYS A 178 5.52 -19.78 -9.03
C LYS A 178 5.71 -20.96 -9.99
N GLN A 179 4.76 -21.22 -10.89
CA GLN A 179 4.87 -22.27 -11.90
C GLN A 179 6.14 -22.13 -12.76
N LYS A 180 6.55 -20.91 -13.12
CA LYS A 180 7.80 -20.67 -13.85
C LYS A 180 9.02 -21.09 -13.01
N LYS A 181 9.07 -20.74 -11.72
CA LYS A 181 10.14 -21.19 -10.81
C LYS A 181 10.14 -22.70 -10.62
N ASP A 182 8.97 -23.32 -10.48
CA ASP A 182 8.86 -24.77 -10.29
C ASP A 182 9.32 -25.54 -11.54
N LEU A 183 9.00 -25.03 -12.74
CA LEU A 183 9.51 -25.54 -14.01
C LEU A 183 11.03 -25.38 -14.13
N ASP A 184 11.56 -24.19 -13.82
CA ASP A 184 13.00 -23.90 -13.87
C ASP A 184 13.79 -24.75 -12.83
N ASN A 185 13.20 -25.01 -11.66
CA ASN A 185 13.74 -25.91 -10.64
C ASN A 185 13.74 -27.37 -11.12
N MET A 186 12.65 -27.80 -11.77
CA MET A 186 12.52 -29.16 -12.31
C MET A 186 13.52 -29.40 -13.45
N GLU A 187 13.61 -28.49 -14.42
CA GLU A 187 14.58 -28.56 -15.52
C GLU A 187 16.03 -28.53 -15.01
N ASN A 188 16.29 -27.78 -13.93
CA ASN A 188 17.60 -27.76 -13.30
C ASN A 188 17.92 -28.95 -12.41
N SER A 189 16.92 -29.76 -12.04
CA SER A 189 17.07 -30.93 -11.18
C SER A 189 18.14 -31.89 -11.70
N GLU A 190 19.13 -32.17 -10.87
CA GLU A 190 20.20 -33.12 -11.18
C GLU A 190 19.64 -34.52 -11.48
N VAL A 191 18.47 -34.87 -10.92
CA VAL A 191 17.79 -36.15 -11.19
C VAL A 191 17.37 -36.24 -12.66
N ILE A 192 16.80 -35.18 -13.24
CA ILE A 192 16.41 -35.17 -14.66
C ILE A 192 17.65 -35.18 -15.55
N LYS A 193 18.66 -34.35 -15.23
CA LYS A 193 19.92 -34.30 -16.00
C LYS A 193 20.68 -35.63 -15.95
N THR A 194 20.68 -36.35 -14.83
CA THR A 194 21.29 -37.69 -14.71
C THR A 194 20.45 -38.77 -15.40
N MET A 195 19.12 -38.70 -15.37
CA MET A 195 18.25 -39.62 -16.09
C MET A 195 18.39 -39.46 -17.62
N GLN A 196 18.45 -38.23 -18.13
CA GLN A 196 18.76 -37.94 -19.53
C GLN A 196 20.12 -38.49 -19.94
N LYS A 197 21.17 -38.31 -19.12
CA LYS A 197 22.51 -38.88 -19.37
C LYS A 197 22.49 -40.41 -19.44
N LYS A 198 21.76 -41.08 -18.53
CA LYS A 198 21.59 -42.54 -18.55
C LYS A 198 20.87 -42.99 -19.82
N LEU A 199 19.74 -42.38 -20.17
CA LEU A 199 19.00 -42.69 -21.40
C LEU A 199 19.88 -42.53 -22.65
N GLN A 200 20.69 -41.47 -22.71
CA GLN A 200 21.65 -41.25 -23.81
C GLN A 200 22.79 -42.27 -23.84
N MET A 201 23.19 -42.87 -22.71
CA MET A 201 24.11 -44.02 -22.69
C MET A 201 23.44 -45.30 -23.20
N GLU A 202 22.23 -45.61 -22.73
CA GLU A 202 21.48 -46.80 -23.16
C GLU A 202 21.16 -46.77 -24.66
N ILE A 203 20.79 -45.61 -25.22
CA ILE A 203 20.61 -45.42 -26.67
C ILE A 203 21.92 -45.74 -27.40
N LYS A 204 23.06 -45.17 -26.98
CA LYS A 204 24.37 -45.42 -27.62
C LYS A 204 24.80 -46.89 -27.54
N ILE A 205 24.59 -47.54 -26.41
CA ILE A 205 24.86 -48.97 -26.24
C ILE A 205 24.00 -49.79 -27.20
N THR A 206 22.71 -49.47 -27.29
CA THR A 206 21.76 -50.13 -28.19
C THR A 206 22.16 -49.95 -29.66
N THR A 207 22.52 -48.73 -30.09
CA THR A 207 23.02 -48.45 -31.44
C THR A 207 24.31 -49.21 -31.77
N VAL A 208 25.26 -49.30 -30.84
CA VAL A 208 26.48 -50.12 -31.04
C VAL A 208 26.13 -51.60 -31.18
N ILE A 209 25.20 -52.11 -30.37
CA ILE A 209 24.71 -53.49 -30.47
C ILE A 209 24.02 -53.74 -31.82
N GLN A 210 23.15 -52.82 -32.29
CA GLN A 210 22.52 -52.88 -33.62
C GLN A 210 23.56 -52.95 -34.74
N HIS A 211 24.56 -52.07 -34.74
CA HIS A 211 25.65 -52.07 -35.73
C HIS A 211 26.49 -53.36 -35.70
N VAL A 212 26.78 -53.91 -34.52
CA VAL A 212 27.52 -55.18 -34.38
C VAL A 212 26.72 -56.35 -34.94
N PHE A 213 25.41 -56.43 -34.65
CA PHE A 213 24.55 -57.47 -35.21
C PHE A 213 24.40 -57.35 -36.74
N GLN A 214 24.21 -56.14 -37.28
CA GLN A 214 24.22 -55.89 -38.73
C GLN A 214 25.54 -56.36 -39.36
N GLY A 215 26.69 -55.91 -38.82
CA GLY A 215 28.01 -56.27 -39.32
C GLY A 215 28.28 -57.77 -39.28
N LEU A 216 27.81 -58.47 -38.25
CA LEU A 216 27.93 -59.93 -38.14
C LEU A 216 27.05 -60.66 -39.17
N ILE A 217 25.80 -60.23 -39.38
CA ILE A 217 24.91 -60.81 -40.39
C ILE A 217 25.49 -60.59 -41.79
N LEU A 218 25.91 -59.38 -42.12
CA LEU A 218 26.53 -59.06 -43.42
C LEU A 218 27.86 -59.81 -43.63
N GLY A 219 28.68 -59.94 -42.58
CA GLY A 219 29.97 -60.65 -42.62
C GLY A 219 29.87 -62.17 -42.67
N SER A 220 28.74 -62.76 -42.26
CA SER A 220 28.52 -64.21 -42.18
C SER A 220 28.52 -64.93 -43.54
N LYS A 221 28.41 -64.19 -44.65
CA LYS A 221 28.17 -64.69 -46.02
C LYS A 221 26.87 -65.51 -46.18
N THR A 222 25.99 -65.52 -45.19
CA THR A 222 24.61 -66.04 -45.34
C THR A 222 23.83 -65.15 -46.30
N ASN A 223 23.01 -65.74 -47.18
CA ASN A 223 22.27 -64.99 -48.21
C ASN A 223 21.00 -64.33 -47.62
N TRP A 224 21.20 -63.37 -46.71
CA TRP A 224 20.18 -62.69 -45.91
C TRP A 224 19.11 -61.95 -46.72
N ALA A 225 19.34 -61.72 -48.02
CA ALA A 225 18.36 -61.12 -48.93
C ALA A 225 17.33 -62.12 -49.49
N GLU A 226 17.66 -63.42 -49.51
CA GLU A 226 16.75 -64.50 -49.95
C GLU A 226 15.84 -64.98 -48.81
N ASP A 227 16.35 -64.99 -47.57
CA ASP A 227 15.54 -65.28 -46.38
C ASP A 227 14.72 -64.04 -45.96
N SER A 228 13.40 -64.14 -46.10
CA SER A 228 12.46 -63.07 -45.73
C SER A 228 12.56 -62.66 -44.25
N ALA A 229 12.90 -63.58 -43.34
CA ALA A 229 13.01 -63.29 -41.91
C ALA A 229 14.28 -62.49 -41.59
N LEU A 230 15.43 -62.92 -42.13
CA LEU A 230 16.68 -62.17 -41.99
C LEU A 230 16.61 -60.79 -42.65
N ARG A 231 15.97 -60.69 -43.83
CA ARG A 231 15.76 -59.41 -44.51
C ARG A 231 14.95 -58.43 -43.65
N GLU A 232 13.88 -58.89 -43.00
CA GLU A 232 13.08 -58.06 -42.11
C GLU A 232 13.88 -57.61 -40.87
N ILE A 233 14.63 -58.54 -40.24
CA ILE A 233 15.46 -58.22 -39.07
C ILE A 233 16.51 -57.15 -39.42
N VAL A 234 17.25 -57.30 -40.52
CA VAL A 234 18.27 -56.32 -40.94
C VAL A 234 17.66 -54.94 -41.19
N LEU A 235 16.52 -54.87 -41.91
CA LEU A 235 15.80 -53.62 -42.17
C LEU A 235 15.15 -52.98 -40.93
N GLN A 236 14.87 -53.76 -39.89
CA GLN A 236 14.42 -53.23 -38.60
C GLN A 236 15.61 -52.69 -37.77
N LEU A 237 16.78 -53.34 -37.82
CA LEU A 237 17.99 -52.86 -37.17
C LEU A 237 18.54 -51.57 -37.81
N GLU A 238 18.30 -51.35 -39.11
CA GLU A 238 18.68 -50.12 -39.84
C GLU A 238 17.85 -48.88 -39.44
N LYS A 239 16.76 -49.05 -38.68
CA LYS A 239 15.96 -47.93 -38.17
C LYS A 239 16.60 -47.39 -36.89
N ASP A 240 17.39 -46.33 -37.03
CA ASP A 240 18.00 -45.64 -35.90
C ASP A 240 16.96 -45.15 -34.87
N LEU A 241 17.20 -45.49 -33.61
CA LEU A 241 16.47 -45.02 -32.43
C LEU A 241 16.58 -43.51 -32.18
N THR A 242 17.33 -42.78 -33.02
CA THR A 242 17.49 -41.32 -33.00
C THR A 242 16.30 -40.56 -33.59
N THR A 243 15.31 -41.28 -34.15
CA THR A 243 14.17 -40.70 -34.88
C THR A 243 12.87 -40.62 -34.05
N ILE A 244 12.98 -40.47 -32.73
CA ILE A 244 11.87 -40.29 -31.76
C ILE A 244 12.10 -39.01 -30.96
#